data_AF-A0AAE3M497-F1
#
_entry.id   AF-A0AAE3M497-F1
#
_cell.length_a   1.000
_cell.length_b   1.000
_cell.length_c   1.000
_cell.angle_alpha   90.00
_cell.angle_beta   90.00
_cell.angle_gamma   90.00
#
_symmetry.space_group_name_H-M   'P 1'
#
loop_
_entity.id
_entity.type
_entity.pdbx_description
1 polymer ?
#
loop_
_entity_poly.entity_id
_entity_poly.type
_entity_poly.pdbx_seq_one_letter_code
_entity_poly.pdbx_strand_id
1 'polypeptide(L)'
;MTDKFKNVLLDEDTKIIKQKECKVGDIDVLYQKWIWDGVLGESIIFAEEDVRDYNEQEIKQLVLDSEFINSKDVKMTFNRGGKGFVFVNFGFEYC
;
A
#
# COMPACT_ATOMS: atom_id res chain seq x y z
N MET A 1 11.19 16.12 -0.25
CA MET A 1 10.76 14.98 -1.07
C MET A 1 11.77 13.90 -0.83
N THR A 2 11.32 12.79 -0.27
CA THR A 2 12.20 11.75 0.27
C THR A 2 12.28 10.67 -0.80
N ASP A 3 13.47 10.36 -1.29
CA ASP A 3 13.71 9.35 -2.34
C ASP A 3 13.34 7.90 -1.95
N LYS A 4 12.62 7.73 -0.84
CA LYS A 4 12.35 6.48 -0.13
C LYS A 4 11.59 5.47 -0.98
N PHE A 5 10.67 5.94 -1.83
CA PHE A 5 9.79 5.09 -2.63
C PHE A 5 10.14 5.04 -4.12
N LYS A 6 11.28 5.61 -4.53
CA LYS A 6 11.69 5.62 -5.95
C LYS A 6 11.95 4.23 -6.54
N ASN A 7 12.25 3.25 -5.70
CA ASN A 7 12.59 1.88 -6.09
C ASN A 7 11.46 0.89 -5.81
N VAL A 8 10.23 1.36 -5.57
CA VAL A 8 9.07 0.47 -5.46
C VAL A 8 8.88 -0.22 -6.81
N LEU A 9 9.32 -1.48 -6.89
CA LEU A 9 9.18 -2.31 -8.08
C LEU A 9 7.73 -2.80 -8.15
N LEU A 10 7.09 -2.53 -9.28
CA LEU A 10 5.78 -3.04 -9.63
C LEU A 10 5.97 -4.12 -10.70
N ASP A 11 5.05 -5.09 -10.75
CA ASP A 11 5.01 -6.03 -11.87
C ASP A 11 4.82 -5.26 -13.19
N GLU A 12 5.49 -5.69 -14.26
CA GLU A 12 5.55 -4.97 -15.54
C GLU A 12 4.17 -4.71 -16.16
N ASP A 13 3.19 -5.56 -15.86
CA ASP A 13 1.80 -5.46 -16.33
C ASP A 13 0.92 -4.55 -15.46
N THR A 14 1.44 -4.06 -14.33
CA THR A 14 0.70 -3.17 -13.43
C THR A 14 0.73 -1.75 -13.95
N LYS A 15 -0.43 -1.20 -14.28
CA LYS A 15 -0.57 0.20 -14.70
C LYS A 15 -0.91 1.08 -13.51
N ILE A 16 0.00 1.98 -13.12
CA ILE A 16 -0.28 2.98 -12.09
C ILE A 16 -1.18 4.09 -12.66
N ILE A 17 -2.35 4.26 -12.06
CA ILE A 17 -3.29 5.35 -12.34
C ILE A 17 -2.89 6.60 -11.55
N LYS A 18 -2.52 6.40 -10.29
CA LYS A 18 -2.17 7.49 -9.37
C LYS A 18 -1.14 7.00 -8.37
N GLN A 19 -0.20 7.86 -8.02
CA GLN A 19 0.68 7.62 -6.88
C GLN A 19 0.91 8.93 -6.12
N LYS A 20 1.02 8.84 -4.79
CA LYS A 20 1.24 10.00 -3.93
C LYS A 20 1.92 9.56 -2.63
N GLU A 21 3.00 10.24 -2.26
CA GLU A 21 3.58 10.15 -0.92
C GLU A 21 2.67 10.85 0.09
N CYS A 22 2.34 10.16 1.16
CA CYS A 22 1.44 10.62 2.22
C CYS A 22 1.86 10.00 3.56
N LYS A 23 1.05 10.22 4.60
CA LYS A 23 1.30 9.67 5.93
C LYS A 23 0.14 8.83 6.42
N VAL A 24 0.45 7.79 7.17
CA VAL A 24 -0.51 7.04 7.99
C VAL A 24 -0.03 7.16 9.43
N GLY A 25 -0.76 7.95 10.22
CA GLY A 25 -0.24 8.45 11.51
C GLY A 25 1.04 9.26 11.28
N ASP A 26 2.13 8.84 11.91
CA ASP A 26 3.45 9.47 11.79
C ASP A 26 4.37 8.80 10.74
N ILE A 27 3.91 7.73 10.10
CA ILE A 27 4.72 6.93 9.17
C ILE A 27 4.54 7.45 7.74
N ASP A 28 5.65 7.73 7.05
CA ASP A 28 5.65 8.04 5.63
C ASP A 28 5.28 6.79 4.82
N VAL A 29 4.31 6.93 3.92
CA VAL A 29 3.83 5.85 3.05
C VAL A 29 3.66 6.34 1.62
N LEU A 30 3.69 5.41 0.68
CA LEU A 30 3.27 5.67 -0.69
C LEU A 30 1.88 5.10 -0.91
N TYR A 31 0.92 5.97 -1.21
CA TYR A 31 -0.37 5.57 -1.75
C TYR A 31 -0.26 5.36 -3.25
N GLN A 32 -0.75 4.23 -3.75
CA GLN A 32 -0.88 3.94 -5.18
C GLN A 32 -2.27 3.46 -5.53
N LYS A 33 -2.75 3.85 -6.71
CA LYS A 33 -3.92 3.30 -7.36
C LYS A 33 -3.49 2.72 -8.69
N TRP A 34 -3.88 1.49 -8.97
CA TRP A 34 -3.38 0.70 -10.08
C TRP A 34 -4.48 -0.10 -10.77
N ILE A 35 -4.19 -0.55 -11.99
CA ILE A 35 -4.95 -1.57 -12.70
C ILE A 35 -4.00 -2.71 -13.03
N TRP A 36 -4.41 -3.93 -12.70
CA TRP A 36 -3.71 -5.15 -13.04
C TRP A 36 -4.75 -6.21 -13.41
N ASP A 37 -4.61 -6.78 -14.61
CA ASP A 37 -5.50 -7.83 -15.13
C ASP A 37 -7.02 -7.54 -14.98
N GLY A 38 -7.44 -6.33 -15.36
CA GLY A 38 -8.85 -5.90 -15.25
C GLY A 38 -9.33 -5.62 -13.83
N VAL A 39 -8.46 -5.69 -12.83
CA VAL A 39 -8.78 -5.31 -11.45
C VAL A 39 -8.17 -3.95 -11.14
N LEU A 40 -9.02 -3.00 -10.74
CA LEU A 40 -8.60 -1.76 -10.13
C LEU A 40 -8.38 -1.99 -8.64
N GLY A 41 -7.23 -1.56 -8.15
CA GLY A 41 -6.84 -1.72 -6.76
C GLY A 41 -6.09 -0.51 -6.23
N GLU A 42 -6.03 -0.43 -4.91
CA GLU A 42 -5.31 0.61 -4.18
C GLU A 42 -4.30 -0.06 -3.24
N SER A 43 -3.17 0.61 -3.01
CA SER A 43 -2.10 0.13 -2.16
C SER A 43 -1.61 1.25 -1.25
N ILE A 44 -1.44 0.92 0.04
CA ILE A 44 -0.56 1.69 0.94
C ILE A 44 0.74 0.89 1.07
N ILE A 45 1.84 1.58 0.79
CA ILE A 45 3.16 0.98 0.73
C ILE A 45 4.03 1.62 1.81
N PHE A 46 4.50 0.79 2.74
CA PHE A 46 5.39 1.17 3.82
C PHE A 46 6.82 0.80 3.46
N ALA A 47 7.79 1.57 3.92
CA ALA A 47 9.17 1.11 3.95
C ALA A 47 9.31 0.05 5.05
N GLU A 48 9.94 -1.07 4.74
CA GLU A 48 10.08 -2.20 5.67
C GLU A 48 10.84 -1.82 6.94
N GLU A 49 11.74 -0.84 6.87
CA GLU A 49 12.46 -0.30 8.03
C GLU A 49 11.53 0.41 9.04
N ASP A 50 10.47 1.08 8.57
CA ASP A 50 9.55 1.81 9.45
C ASP A 50 8.57 0.88 10.17
N VAL A 51 8.27 -0.27 9.53
CA VAL A 51 7.29 -1.24 10.03
C VAL A 51 7.92 -2.59 10.37
N ARG A 52 9.25 -2.62 10.59
CA ARG A 52 10.01 -3.85 10.82
C ARG A 52 9.49 -4.61 12.04
N ASP A 53 9.20 -3.87 13.11
CA ASP A 53 8.74 -4.39 14.39
C ASP A 53 7.22 -4.64 14.42
N TYR A 54 6.51 -4.25 13.36
CA TYR A 54 5.08 -4.45 13.24
C TYR A 54 4.80 -5.78 12.52
N ASN A 55 3.82 -6.51 13.03
CA ASN A 55 3.29 -7.69 12.37
C ASN A 55 2.21 -7.32 11.34
N GLU A 56 1.77 -8.30 10.53
CA GLU A 56 0.76 -8.09 9.49
C GLU A 56 -0.55 -7.48 10.02
N GLN A 57 -1.03 -7.92 11.18
CA GLN A 57 -2.29 -7.44 11.74
C GLN A 57 -2.16 -5.97 12.17
N GLU A 58 -1.05 -5.59 12.79
CA GLU A 58 -0.80 -4.21 13.20
C GLU A 58 -0.71 -3.27 11.99
N ILE A 59 -0.04 -3.70 10.92
CA ILE A 59 0.08 -2.91 9.69
C ILE A 59 -1.29 -2.75 9.00
N LYS A 60 -2.07 -3.82 8.92
CA LYS A 60 -3.45 -3.72 8.40
C LYS A 60 -4.31 -2.81 9.26
N GLN A 61 -4.13 -2.83 10.58
CA GLN A 61 -4.86 -1.95 11.49
C GLN A 61 -4.50 -0.47 11.27
N LEU A 62 -3.22 -0.16 11.04
CA LEU A 62 -2.80 1.21 10.67
C LEU A 62 -3.49 1.70 9.40
N VAL A 63 -3.62 0.84 8.39
CA VAL A 63 -4.33 1.18 7.15
C VAL A 63 -5.83 1.32 7.41
N LEU A 64 -6.45 0.44 8.21
CA LEU A 64 -7.86 0.54 8.60
C LEU A 64 -8.20 1.84 9.33
N ASP A 65 -7.31 2.32 10.18
CA ASP A 65 -7.48 3.54 10.96
C ASP A 65 -7.08 4.81 10.19
N SER A 66 -6.60 4.65 8.96
CA SER A 66 -6.24 5.77 8.08
C SER A 66 -7.43 6.37 7.35
N GLU A 67 -7.25 7.59 6.85
CA GLU A 67 -8.22 8.30 6.01
C GLU A 67 -8.46 7.66 4.63
N PHE A 68 -7.68 6.63 4.27
CA PHE A 68 -7.83 5.93 2.99
C PHE A 68 -8.98 4.91 2.98
N ILE A 69 -9.45 4.48 4.16
CA ILE A 69 -10.47 3.43 4.28
C ILE A 69 -11.81 4.01 4.72
N ASN A 70 -12.81 3.88 3.85
CA ASN A 70 -14.18 4.34 4.12
C ASN A 70 -15.05 3.28 4.85
N SER A 71 -14.62 2.02 4.87
CA SER A 71 -15.35 0.92 5.51
C SER A 71 -14.41 -0.09 6.16
N LYS A 72 -14.72 -0.50 7.38
CA LYS A 72 -13.92 -1.48 8.14
C LYS A 72 -14.00 -2.91 7.59
N ASP A 73 -14.97 -3.18 6.71
CA ASP A 73 -15.15 -4.50 6.08
C ASP A 73 -14.40 -4.61 4.73
N VAL A 74 -13.45 -3.72 4.44
CA VAL A 74 -12.69 -3.76 3.19
C VAL A 74 -11.78 -5.00 3.17
N LYS A 75 -11.80 -5.73 2.05
CA LYS A 75 -10.86 -6.83 1.83
C LYS A 75 -9.47 -6.25 1.62
N MET A 76 -8.52 -6.72 2.44
CA MET A 76 -7.11 -6.36 2.35
C MET A 76 -6.22 -7.57 2.11
N THR A 77 -5.27 -7.43 1.20
CA THR A 77 -4.14 -8.37 1.08
C THR A 77 -2.86 -7.70 1.55
N PHE A 78 -1.96 -8.50 2.12
CA PHE A 78 -0.69 -8.05 2.66
C PHE A 78 0.45 -8.77 1.95
N ASN A 79 1.47 -8.02 1.55
CA ASN A 79 2.67 -8.57 0.93
C ASN A 79 3.91 -7.85 1.48
N ARG A 80 4.72 -8.57 2.25
CA ARG A 80 6.07 -8.14 2.64
C ARG A 80 7.07 -8.76 1.68
N GLY A 81 7.18 -8.16 0.50
CA GLY A 81 7.87 -8.72 -0.66
C GLY A 81 9.38 -8.48 -0.66
N GLY A 82 10.09 -8.76 0.45
CA GLY A 82 11.56 -8.94 0.56
C GLY A 82 12.51 -7.87 -0.02
N LYS A 83 12.01 -6.79 -0.62
CA LYS A 83 12.78 -5.75 -1.31
C LYS A 83 12.77 -4.42 -0.55
N GLY A 84 12.56 -4.47 0.77
CA GLY A 84 12.54 -3.29 1.63
C GLY A 84 11.20 -2.55 1.66
N PHE A 85 10.12 -3.14 1.13
CA PHE A 85 8.78 -2.54 1.12
C PHE A 85 7.70 -3.53 1.55
N VAL A 86 6.67 -3.00 2.19
CA VAL A 86 5.48 -3.73 2.62
C VAL A 86 4.26 -3.12 1.94
N PHE A 87 3.50 -3.95 1.25
CA PHE A 87 2.32 -3.55 0.49
C PHE A 87 1.06 -4.02 1.21
N VAL A 88 0.12 -3.11 1.41
CA VAL A 88 -1.25 -3.42 1.82
C VAL A 88 -2.17 -3.01 0.69
N ASN A 89 -2.75 -4.00 0.02
CA ASN A 89 -3.65 -3.76 -1.11
C ASN A 89 -5.11 -3.85 -0.65
N PHE A 90 -5.97 -2.98 -1.14
CA PHE A 90 -7.38 -2.87 -0.81
C PHE A 90 -8.18 -2.25 -1.95
N GLY A 91 -9.48 -2.06 -1.75
CA GLY A 91 -10.34 -1.36 -2.71
C GLY A 91 -10.46 -2.05 -4.07
N PHE A 92 -10.43 -3.39 -4.08
CA PHE A 92 -10.47 -4.18 -5.30
C PHE A 92 -11.82 -4.06 -6.01
N GLU A 93 -11.79 -3.55 -7.25
CA GLU A 93 -12.95 -3.40 -8.14
C GLU A 93 -12.66 -4.08 -9.48
N TYR A 94 -13.61 -4.87 -9.98
CA TYR A 94 -13.49 -5.54 -11.28
C TYR A 94 -14.00 -4.60 -12.38
N CYS A 95 -13.19 -4.40 -13.41
CA CYS A 95 -13.42 -3.52 -14.55
C CYS A 95 -13.66 -4.31 -15.84
#